data_AF-A0A7V5WPY1-F1
#
_entry.id   AF-A0A7V5WPY1-F1
#
_cell.length_a   1.000
_cell.length_b   1.000
_cell.length_c   1.000
_cell.angle_alpha   90.00
_cell.angle_beta   90.00
_cell.angle_gamma   90.00
#
_symmetry.space_group_name_H-M   'P 1'
#
loop_
_entity.id
_entity.type
_entity.pdbx_description
1 polymer ?
#
loop_
_entity_poly.entity_id
_entity_poly.type
_entity_poly.pdbx_seq_one_letter_code
_entity_poly.pdbx_strand_id
1 'polypeptide(L)'
;HDSDFVFVTNYPQAARPFYTYPTDDGLTLGLDLLFRGQEITSGGQRVHEYDVLVTELEKRKMDPEAFSGYLEIFKHGMPPHGGFAIGAERLTALLLGISNVRFARAFPRDGSRLHP
;
A
#
# COMPACT_ATOMS: atom_id res chain seq x y z
N HIS A 1 12.93 -16.50 -16.48
CA HIS A 1 12.57 -17.11 -15.20
C HIS A 1 11.11 -17.50 -15.29
N ASP A 2 10.80 -18.79 -15.29
CA ASP A 2 9.45 -19.35 -15.47
C ASP A 2 8.62 -19.14 -14.18
N SER A 3 8.27 -17.89 -13.90
CA SER A 3 7.62 -17.46 -12.66
C SER A 3 6.33 -16.70 -12.96
N ASP A 4 5.25 -17.12 -12.30
CA ASP A 4 3.96 -16.41 -12.29
C ASP A 4 3.99 -15.12 -11.43
N PHE A 5 5.07 -14.88 -10.68
CA PHE A 5 5.24 -13.75 -9.77
C PHE A 5 6.18 -12.68 -10.33
N VAL A 6 5.80 -11.40 -10.17
CA VAL A 6 6.58 -10.23 -10.58
C VAL A 6 6.46 -9.13 -9.53
N PHE A 7 7.60 -8.62 -9.05
CA PHE A 7 7.61 -7.36 -8.29
C PHE A 7 7.67 -6.18 -9.26
N VAL A 8 6.81 -5.20 -9.02
CA VAL A 8 6.92 -3.87 -9.61
C VAL A 8 7.35 -2.94 -8.49
N THR A 9 8.47 -2.26 -8.64
CA THR A 9 9.04 -1.36 -7.62
C THR A 9 9.15 0.05 -8.18
N ASN A 10 9.50 1.01 -7.31
CA ASN A 10 9.83 2.37 -7.73
C ASN A 10 8.66 3.10 -8.42
N TYR A 11 7.49 3.05 -7.78
CA TYR A 11 6.31 3.74 -8.29
C TYR A 11 6.47 5.27 -8.20
N PRO A 12 5.90 6.04 -9.16
CA PRO A 12 5.85 7.49 -9.08
C PRO A 12 5.21 7.98 -7.78
N GLN A 13 5.75 9.05 -7.17
CA GLN A 13 5.24 9.63 -5.92
C GLN A 13 3.77 10.04 -5.99
N ALA A 14 3.32 10.51 -7.16
CA ALA A 14 1.94 10.92 -7.39
C ALA A 14 0.94 9.75 -7.30
N ALA A 15 1.40 8.51 -7.52
CA ALA A 15 0.57 7.31 -7.47
C ALA A 15 0.57 6.64 -6.08
N ARG A 16 1.33 7.17 -5.12
CA ARG A 16 1.51 6.56 -3.79
C ARG A 16 1.05 7.50 -2.67
N PRO A 17 0.58 6.95 -1.53
CA PRO A 17 0.23 7.74 -0.36
C PRO A 17 1.40 8.59 0.15
N PHE A 18 1.11 9.72 0.78
CA PHE A 18 2.09 10.69 1.31
C PHE A 18 3.11 10.08 2.28
N TYR A 19 2.74 8.98 2.95
CA TYR A 19 3.61 8.29 3.90
C TYR A 19 4.60 7.32 3.24
N THR A 20 4.58 7.16 1.91
CA THR A 20 5.53 6.28 1.19
C THR A 20 6.85 7.00 1.00
N TYR A 21 7.97 6.34 1.31
CA TYR A 21 9.28 7.00 1.27
C TYR A 21 9.63 7.47 -0.15
N PRO A 22 9.84 8.80 -0.38
CA PRO A 22 10.17 9.35 -1.69
C PRO A 22 11.67 9.16 -2.01
N THR A 23 12.00 9.09 -3.30
CA THR A 23 13.37 9.13 -3.82
C THR A 23 13.58 10.40 -4.66
N ASP A 24 14.84 10.75 -4.92
CA ASP A 24 15.22 12.03 -5.57
C ASP A 24 14.74 12.16 -7.03
N ASP A 25 14.41 11.06 -7.68
CA ASP A 25 13.99 10.95 -9.08
C ASP A 25 12.46 11.04 -9.27
N GLY A 26 11.71 11.46 -8.25
CA GLY A 26 10.24 11.53 -8.30
C GLY A 26 9.56 10.16 -8.16
N LEU A 27 10.33 9.12 -7.85
CA LEU A 27 9.82 7.78 -7.51
C LEU A 27 9.73 7.59 -6.00
N THR A 28 9.40 6.37 -5.58
CA THR A 28 9.23 5.98 -4.18
C THR A 28 9.87 4.64 -3.92
N LEU A 29 10.15 4.33 -2.66
CA LEU A 29 10.47 2.97 -2.21
C LEU A 29 9.19 2.14 -1.98
N GLY A 30 8.22 2.29 -2.87
CA GLY A 30 6.98 1.51 -2.93
C GLY A 30 7.13 0.29 -3.85
N LEU A 31 6.34 -0.75 -3.56
CA LEU A 31 6.29 -1.97 -4.36
C LEU A 31 4.88 -2.54 -4.43
N ASP A 32 4.62 -3.28 -5.51
CA ASP A 32 3.54 -4.25 -5.61
C ASP A 32 4.09 -5.62 -6.01
N LEU A 33 3.46 -6.68 -5.52
CA LEU A 33 3.66 -8.04 -6.00
C LEU A 33 2.47 -8.44 -6.86
N LEU A 34 2.74 -8.72 -8.13
CA LEU A 34 1.80 -9.30 -9.06
C LEU A 34 1.96 -10.81 -9.07
N PHE A 35 0.84 -11.53 -9.05
CA PHE A 35 0.74 -12.96 -9.27
C PHE A 35 -0.24 -13.22 -10.41
N ARG A 36 0.20 -13.90 -11.47
CA ARG A 36 -0.60 -14.17 -12.69
C ARG A 36 -1.22 -12.89 -13.27
N GLY A 37 -0.42 -11.83 -13.31
CA GLY A 37 -0.81 -10.53 -13.87
C GLY A 37 -1.73 -9.68 -12.99
N GLN A 38 -2.04 -10.09 -11.76
CA GLN A 38 -2.87 -9.33 -10.83
C GLN A 38 -2.15 -9.06 -9.51
N GLU A 39 -2.33 -7.87 -8.96
CA GLU A 39 -1.76 -7.47 -7.67
C GLU A 39 -2.31 -8.32 -6.52
N ILE A 40 -1.44 -8.89 -5.69
CA ILE A 40 -1.81 -9.59 -4.44
C ILE A 40 -1.30 -8.89 -3.19
N THR A 41 -0.33 -7.99 -3.33
CA THR A 41 0.34 -7.32 -2.22
C THR A 41 0.78 -5.94 -2.66
N SER A 42 0.61 -4.98 -1.76
CA SER A 42 1.20 -3.66 -1.89
C SER A 42 1.98 -3.32 -0.63
N GLY A 43 3.09 -2.61 -0.79
CA GLY A 43 3.99 -2.31 0.30
C GLY A 43 5.02 -1.25 -0.02
N GLY A 44 5.97 -1.09 0.90
CA GLY A 44 7.09 -0.19 0.73
C GLY A 44 7.64 0.33 2.05
N GLN A 45 8.73 1.07 1.93
CA GLN A 45 9.28 1.84 3.04
C GLN A 45 8.38 3.05 3.34
N ARG A 46 8.30 3.40 4.62
CA ARG A 46 7.53 4.54 5.09
C ARG A 46 8.44 5.69 5.47
N VAL A 47 7.94 6.90 5.29
CA VAL A 47 8.59 8.11 5.81
C VAL A 47 8.54 8.02 7.34
N HIS A 48 9.69 8.23 7.97
CA HIS A 48 9.85 8.19 9.42
C HIS A 48 10.27 9.55 10.01
N GLU A 49 10.57 10.53 9.15
CA GLU A 49 10.94 11.89 9.54
C GLU A 49 9.71 12.81 9.48
N TYR A 50 9.47 13.55 10.56
CA TYR A 50 8.31 14.45 10.69
C TYR A 50 8.26 15.51 9.58
N ASP A 51 9.38 16.20 9.33
CA ASP A 51 9.44 17.31 8.36
C ASP A 51 9.17 16.84 6.92
N VAL A 52 9.63 15.62 6.59
CA VAL A 52 9.37 15.01 5.28
C VAL A 52 7.89 14.69 5.13
N LEU A 53 7.23 14.15 6.15
CA LEU A 53 5.78 13.89 6.12
C LEU A 53 4.97 15.19 5.93
N VAL A 54 5.32 16.26 6.64
CA VAL A 54 4.67 17.57 6.51
C VAL A 54 4.84 18.10 5.09
N THR A 55 6.07 18.07 4.56
CA THR A 55 6.36 18.49 3.18
C THR A 55 5.55 17.70 2.16
N GLU A 56 5.41 16.37 2.34
CA GLU A 56 4.65 15.51 1.44
C GLU A 56 3.12 15.77 1.51
N LEU A 57 2.60 16.14 2.69
CA LEU A 57 1.21 16.56 2.85
C LEU A 57 0.95 17.89 2.14
N GLU A 58 1.81 18.89 2.33
CA GLU A 58 1.71 20.21 1.70
C GLU A 58 1.77 20.13 0.18
N LYS A 59 2.70 19.33 -0.38
CA LYS A 59 2.78 19.05 -1.83
C LYS A 59 1.47 18.51 -2.39
N ARG A 60 0.72 17.75 -1.58
CA ARG A 60 -0.58 17.15 -1.94
C ARG A 60 -1.77 18.02 -1.54
N LYS A 61 -1.55 19.24 -1.04
CA LYS A 61 -2.57 20.19 -0.57
C LYS A 61 -3.43 19.62 0.56
N MET A 62 -2.82 18.81 1.42
CA MET A 62 -3.43 18.26 2.63
C MET A 62 -2.95 19.06 3.83
N ASP A 63 -3.86 19.50 4.70
CA ASP A 63 -3.53 20.27 5.89
C ASP A 63 -2.83 19.37 6.94
N PRO A 64 -1.56 19.63 7.29
CA PRO A 64 -0.84 18.84 8.29
C PRO A 64 -1.52 18.81 9.67
N GLU A 65 -2.26 19.86 10.04
CA GLU A 65 -2.92 19.95 11.35
C GLU A 65 -4.03 18.89 11.49
N ALA A 66 -4.71 18.55 10.38
CA ALA A 66 -5.69 17.48 10.32
C ALA A 66 -5.09 16.08 10.58
N PHE A 67 -3.76 15.95 10.50
CA PHE A 67 -3.01 14.71 10.75
C PHE A 67 -2.18 14.77 12.03
N SER A 68 -2.35 15.78 12.89
CA SER A 68 -1.57 15.98 14.12
C SER A 68 -1.46 14.73 14.98
N GLY A 69 -2.56 14.00 15.19
CA GLY A 69 -2.56 12.74 15.95
C GLY A 69 -1.72 11.61 15.32
N TYR A 70 -1.63 11.56 13.99
CA TYR A 70 -0.76 10.62 13.28
C TYR A 70 0.70 11.10 13.31
N LEU A 71 0.95 12.39 13.12
CA LEU A 71 2.29 12.96 12.98
C LEU A 71 3.05 13.03 14.31
N GLU A 72 2.37 13.07 15.44
CA GLU A 72 3.00 13.29 16.76
C GLU A 72 4.09 12.26 17.07
N ILE A 73 3.86 10.98 16.78
CA ILE A 73 4.83 9.91 17.07
C ILE A 73 6.15 10.08 16.29
N PHE A 74 6.14 10.75 15.14
CA PHE A 74 7.32 10.95 14.29
C PHE A 74 8.29 11.99 14.86
N LYS A 75 7.86 12.80 15.84
CA LYS A 75 8.73 13.73 16.57
C LYS A 75 9.60 13.04 17.63
N HIS A 76 9.29 11.79 17.97
CA HIS A 76 9.91 11.06 19.09
C HIS A 76 10.83 9.92 18.65
N GLY A 77 11.50 10.08 17.51
CA GLY A 77 12.53 9.15 17.03
C GLY A 77 11.98 7.87 16.38
N MET A 78 11.00 8.00 15.47
CA MET A 78 10.48 6.86 14.71
C MET A 78 11.61 6.21 13.88
N PRO A 79 11.88 4.90 14.03
CA PRO A 79 12.93 4.24 13.26
C PRO A 79 12.54 4.11 11.78
N PRO A 80 13.53 3.95 10.87
CA PRO A 80 13.26 3.54 9.50
C PRO A 80 12.47 2.22 9.50
N HIS A 81 11.30 2.24 8.87
CA HIS A 81 10.38 1.11 8.85
C HIS A 81 9.70 0.96 7.49
N GLY A 82 9.17 -0.23 7.25
CA GLY A 82 8.44 -0.57 6.05
C GLY A 82 7.47 -1.70 6.33
N GLY A 83 6.58 -1.94 5.38
CA GLY A 83 5.61 -3.01 5.51
C GLY A 83 4.88 -3.27 4.21
N PHE A 84 4.08 -4.32 4.23
CA PHE A 84 3.24 -4.73 3.13
C PHE A 84 1.97 -5.38 3.68
N ALA A 85 0.94 -5.49 2.85
CA ALA A 85 -0.28 -6.21 3.17
C ALA A 85 -0.66 -7.13 2.02
N ILE A 86 -1.10 -8.35 2.35
CA ILE A 86 -1.53 -9.36 1.39
C ILE A 86 -3.05 -9.51 1.45
N GLY A 87 -3.71 -9.49 0.30
CA GLY A 87 -5.13 -9.81 0.21
C GLY A 87 -5.34 -11.32 0.28
N ALA A 88 -5.75 -11.86 1.42
CA ALA A 88 -5.92 -13.30 1.64
C ALA A 88 -6.87 -13.96 0.61
N GLU A 89 -8.04 -13.36 0.38
CA GLU A 89 -9.01 -13.86 -0.61
C GLU A 89 -8.47 -13.73 -2.04
N ARG A 90 -7.69 -12.69 -2.34
CA ARG A 90 -7.12 -12.47 -3.69
C ARG A 90 -6.02 -13.47 -3.99
N LEU A 91 -5.13 -13.72 -3.03
CA LEU A 91 -4.11 -14.76 -3.12
C LEU A 91 -4.77 -16.13 -3.31
N THR A 92 -5.77 -16.46 -2.48
CA THR A 92 -6.50 -17.74 -2.57
C THR A 92 -7.16 -17.90 -3.94
N ALA A 93 -7.83 -16.85 -4.44
CA ALA A 93 -8.51 -16.90 -5.72
C ALA A 93 -7.53 -17.17 -6.88
N LEU A 94 -6.40 -16.45 -6.93
CA LEU A 94 -5.41 -16.62 -7.99
C LEU A 94 -4.66 -17.96 -7.90
N LEU A 95 -4.41 -18.43 -6.68
CA LEU A 95 -3.74 -19.71 -6.43
C LEU A 95 -4.59 -20.88 -6.97
N LEU A 96 -5.90 -20.80 -6.75
CA LEU A 96 -6.86 -21.85 -7.14
C LEU A 96 -7.48 -21.61 -8.54
N GLY A 97 -7.13 -20.51 -9.23
CA GLY A 97 -7.71 -20.19 -10.55
C GLY A 97 -9.19 -19.78 -10.50
N ILE A 98 -9.65 -19.28 -9.36
CA ILE A 98 -11.02 -18.80 -9.15
C ILE A 98 -11.17 -17.42 -9.80
N SER A 99 -12.12 -17.28 -10.74
CA SER A 99 -12.36 -16.04 -11.49
C SER A 99 -13.07 -14.93 -10.69
N ASN A 100 -13.72 -15.28 -9.57
CA ASN A 100 -14.47 -14.34 -8.75
C ASN A 100 -14.06 -14.44 -7.27
N VAL A 101 -13.50 -13.36 -6.71
CA VAL A 101 -13.00 -13.30 -5.33
C VAL A 101 -14.03 -13.68 -4.28
N ARG A 102 -15.34 -13.52 -4.57
CA ARG A 102 -16.42 -13.91 -3.65
C ARG A 102 -16.40 -15.39 -3.30
N PHE A 103 -15.89 -16.25 -4.19
CA PHE A 103 -15.77 -17.68 -3.94
C PHE A 103 -14.54 -18.05 -3.10
N ALA A 104 -13.62 -17.11 -2.87
CA ALA A 104 -12.52 -17.26 -1.92
C ALA A 104 -12.88 -16.80 -0.50
N ARG A 105 -14.17 -16.51 -0.23
CA ARG A 105 -14.67 -16.04 1.06
C ARG A 105 -15.93 -16.80 1.46
N ALA A 106 -15.98 -17.28 2.71
CA ALA A 106 -17.13 -18.04 3.21
C ALA A 106 -18.45 -17.25 3.17
N PHE A 107 -18.42 -15.99 3.63
CA PHE A 107 -19.57 -15.08 3.62
C PHE A 107 -19.14 -13.77 2.95
N PRO A 108 -19.30 -13.63 1.62
CA PRO A 108 -18.87 -12.46 0.89
C PRO A 108 -19.76 -11.25 1.22
N ARG A 109 -19.14 -10.07 1.30
CA ARG A 109 -19.80 -8.79 1.55
C ARG A 109 -19.46 -7.82 0.44
N ASP A 110 -20.43 -7.05 0.01
CA ASP A 110 -20.26 -5.94 -0.93
C ASP A 110 -21.37 -4.90 -0.71
N GLY A 111 -21.44 -3.87 -1.56
CA GLY A 111 -22.45 -2.81 -1.43
C GLY A 111 -23.91 -3.29 -1.57
N SER A 112 -24.13 -4.48 -2.15
CA SER A 112 -25.45 -5.11 -2.35
C SER A 112 -25.75 -6.27 -1.41
N ARG A 113 -24.75 -6.81 -0.70
CA ARG A 113 -24.90 -7.96 0.21
C ARG A 113 -24.36 -7.65 1.60
N LEU A 114 -25.28 -7.55 2.55
CA LEU A 114 -24.97 -7.33 3.98
C LEU A 114 -25.17 -8.59 4.84
N HIS A 115 -26.13 -9.44 4.49
CA HIS A 115 -26.48 -10.65 5.23
C HIS A 115 -26.02 -11.90 4.47
N PRO A 116 -25.68 -13.00 5.18
CA PRO A 116 -25.33 -14.27 4.57
C PRO A 116 -26.46 -14.82 3.71
#